data_AF-A0A436CSX7-F1
#
_entry.id   AF-A0A436CSX7-F1
#
_cell.length_a   1.000
_cell.length_b   1.000
_cell.length_c   1.000
_cell.angle_alpha   90.00
_cell.angle_beta   90.00
_cell.angle_gamma   90.00
#
_symmetry.space_group_name_H-M   'P 1'
#
loop_
_entity.id
_entity.type
_entity.pdbx_description
1 polymer ?
#
loop_
_entity_poly.entity_id
_entity_poly.type
_entity_poly.pdbx_seq_one_letter_code
_entity_poly.pdbx_strand_id
1 'polypeptide(L)'
;MDALADQPSAEGQKSPQRSRIANGSATLLGARDERSLYVRRMKEVIAEHVDDRGGLDAMSAAEKSLIRRVAVLTIELEKLETRFAEDETVGERTLDLYNRTAGNLGRLLDRLGLKRKAKPARTIEGHIAAKRKQAAA
;
A
#
# COMPACT_ATOMS: atom_id res chain seq x y z
N MET A 1 -10.99 66.34 -6.29
CA MET A 1 -10.83 65.61 -5.01
C MET A 1 -11.61 64.31 -5.16
N ASP A 2 -10.99 63.34 -5.84
CA ASP A 2 -11.60 62.05 -6.12
C ASP A 2 -11.38 61.11 -4.94
N ALA A 3 -12.50 60.59 -4.43
CA ALA A 3 -12.53 59.58 -3.38
C ALA A 3 -11.93 58.27 -3.91
N LEU A 4 -10.70 57.98 -3.50
CA LEU A 4 -10.07 56.68 -3.72
C LEU A 4 -10.83 55.62 -2.91
N ALA A 5 -11.32 54.62 -3.63
CA ALA A 5 -12.13 53.53 -3.14
C ALA A 5 -11.46 52.75 -2.00
N ASP A 6 -12.20 52.61 -0.91
CA ASP A 6 -11.95 51.64 0.15
C ASP A 6 -12.21 50.25 -0.41
N GLN A 7 -11.15 49.51 -0.77
CA GLN A 7 -11.29 48.09 -1.11
C GLN A 7 -11.44 47.31 0.18
N PRO A 8 -12.52 46.51 0.36
CA PRO A 8 -12.62 45.64 1.52
C PRO A 8 -11.47 44.64 1.47
N SER A 9 -10.64 44.68 2.52
CA SER A 9 -9.57 43.72 2.74
C SER A 9 -10.16 42.32 2.69
N ALA A 10 -9.59 41.44 1.87
CA ALA A 10 -10.03 40.06 1.72
C ALA A 10 -9.85 39.30 3.04
N GLU A 11 -10.84 39.40 3.92
CA GLU A 11 -10.94 38.64 5.15
C GLU A 11 -10.94 37.14 4.83
N GLY A 12 -9.83 36.49 5.19
CA GLY A 12 -9.69 35.06 5.46
C GLY A 12 -10.50 34.13 4.58
N GLN A 13 -10.07 33.91 3.33
CA GLN A 13 -10.48 32.71 2.60
C GLN A 13 -10.15 31.49 3.46
N LYS A 14 -11.17 30.84 4.03
CA LYS A 14 -11.02 29.57 4.74
C LYS A 14 -10.33 28.61 3.79
N SER A 15 -9.14 28.14 4.16
CA SER A 15 -8.40 27.14 3.39
C SER A 15 -9.33 25.97 3.07
N PRO A 16 -9.36 25.45 1.84
CA PRO A 16 -10.27 24.37 1.47
C PRO A 16 -10.10 23.20 2.44
N GLN A 17 -11.20 22.83 3.10
CA GLN A 17 -11.17 21.82 4.13
C GLN A 17 -10.82 20.47 3.49
N ARG A 18 -9.60 19.99 3.75
CA ARG A 18 -9.13 18.70 3.25
C ARG A 18 -9.99 17.57 3.82
N SER A 19 -10.23 16.54 3.01
CA SER A 19 -10.96 15.36 3.45
C SER A 19 -10.24 14.64 4.58
N ARG A 20 -10.97 13.89 5.41
CA ARG A 20 -10.40 13.05 6.47
C ARG A 20 -9.33 12.08 5.94
N ILE A 21 -9.52 11.56 4.73
CA ILE A 21 -8.54 10.71 4.05
C ILE A 21 -7.27 11.48 3.72
N ALA A 22 -7.40 12.69 3.16
CA ALA A 22 -6.26 13.53 2.84
C ALA A 22 -5.51 14.00 4.10
N ASN A 23 -6.20 14.09 5.24
CA ASN A 23 -5.63 14.40 6.55
C ASN A 23 -5.05 13.19 7.28
N GLY A 24 -5.24 11.96 6.77
CA GLY A 24 -4.77 10.73 7.41
C GLY A 24 -5.62 10.25 8.60
N SER A 25 -6.75 10.89 8.91
CA SER A 25 -7.66 10.52 10.01
C SER A 25 -8.74 9.51 9.60
N ALA A 26 -8.71 9.04 8.36
CA ALA A 26 -9.52 7.95 7.84
C ALA A 26 -8.77 7.17 6.75
N THR A 27 -8.92 5.85 6.76
CA THR A 27 -8.28 4.93 5.81
C THR A 27 -9.20 4.57 4.66
N LEU A 28 -10.51 4.60 4.84
CA LEU A 28 -11.47 4.33 3.78
C LEU A 28 -12.51 5.44 3.66
N LEU A 29 -13.15 5.51 2.48
CA LEU A 29 -14.32 6.34 2.27
C LEU A 29 -15.53 5.72 2.97
N GLY A 30 -16.37 6.58 3.54
CA GLY A 30 -17.46 6.13 4.41
C GLY A 30 -16.92 5.70 5.77
N ALA A 31 -17.70 5.92 6.83
CA ALA A 31 -17.29 5.69 8.22
C ALA A 31 -17.14 4.20 8.58
N ARG A 32 -16.32 3.45 7.84
CA ARG A 32 -15.90 2.11 8.24
C ARG A 32 -15.14 2.20 9.55
N ASP A 33 -15.34 1.18 10.38
CA ASP A 33 -14.58 1.04 11.61
C ASP A 33 -13.09 0.88 11.28
N GLU A 34 -12.32 1.88 11.72
CA GLU A 34 -10.86 1.93 11.58
C GLU A 34 -10.13 0.85 12.39
N ARG A 35 -10.85 0.11 13.25
CA ARG A 35 -10.37 -1.03 14.04
C ARG A 35 -10.61 -2.37 13.39
N SER A 36 -11.41 -2.43 12.32
CA SER A 36 -11.70 -3.66 11.58
C SER A 36 -10.42 -4.32 11.06
N LEU A 37 -10.44 -5.65 10.94
CA LEU A 37 -9.29 -6.42 10.45
C LEU A 37 -8.82 -5.95 9.07
N TYR A 38 -9.77 -5.65 8.17
CA TYR A 38 -9.48 -5.12 6.84
C TYR A 38 -8.69 -3.80 6.91
N VAL A 39 -9.18 -2.83 7.70
CA VAL A 39 -8.52 -1.53 7.80
C VAL A 39 -7.16 -1.65 8.50
N ARG A 40 -7.06 -2.51 9.52
CA ARG A 40 -5.78 -2.78 10.19
C ARG A 40 -4.75 -3.35 9.23
N ARG A 41 -5.12 -4.41 8.49
CA ARG A 41 -4.25 -5.01 7.47
C ARG A 41 -3.86 -4.00 6.39
N MET A 42 -4.80 -3.14 5.98
CA MET A 42 -4.52 -2.08 5.01
C MET A 42 -3.49 -1.08 5.53
N LYS A 43 -3.57 -0.68 6.81
CA LYS A 43 -2.58 0.20 7.43
C LYS A 43 -1.20 -0.45 7.52
N GLU A 44 -1.13 -1.73 7.86
CA GLU A 44 0.12 -2.51 7.90
C GLU A 44 0.80 -2.51 6.52
N VAL A 45 0.08 -2.94 5.47
CA VAL A 45 0.64 -3.00 4.11
C VAL A 45 1.04 -1.61 3.59
N ILE A 46 0.26 -0.56 3.90
CA ILE A 46 0.64 0.82 3.57
C ILE A 46 1.94 1.20 4.28
N ALA A 47 2.05 0.94 5.57
CA ALA A 47 3.22 1.30 6.37
C ALA A 47 4.48 0.60 5.84
N GLU A 48 4.42 -0.71 5.57
CA GLU A 48 5.54 -1.48 5.01
C GLU A 48 6.05 -0.88 3.70
N HIS A 49 5.16 -0.56 2.75
CA HIS A 49 5.57 0.03 1.47
C HIS A 49 6.01 1.49 1.56
N VAL A 50 5.48 2.25 2.53
CA VAL A 50 5.95 3.61 2.81
C VAL A 50 7.38 3.55 3.37
N ASP A 51 7.66 2.62 4.27
CA ASP A 51 8.99 2.42 4.84
C ASP A 51 9.99 1.99 3.75
N ASP A 52 9.62 1.05 2.88
CA ASP A 52 10.42 0.67 1.71
C ASP A 52 10.73 1.86 0.77
N ARG A 53 9.83 2.85 0.72
CA ARG A 53 9.98 4.08 -0.07
C ARG A 53 10.77 5.18 0.65
N GLY A 54 11.22 4.95 1.89
CA GLY A 54 11.97 5.93 2.68
C GLY A 54 11.08 6.90 3.48
N GLY A 55 9.83 6.54 3.75
CA GLY A 55 8.90 7.32 4.55
C GLY A 55 7.97 8.23 3.75
N LEU A 56 6.96 8.80 4.43
CA LEU A 56 5.90 9.60 3.81
C LEU A 56 6.40 10.90 3.14
N ASP A 57 7.47 11.48 3.65
CA ASP A 57 8.01 12.75 3.15
C ASP A 57 8.82 12.56 1.85
N ALA A 58 9.34 11.36 1.62
CA ALA A 58 10.04 10.96 0.40
C ALA A 58 9.10 10.61 -0.77
N MET A 59 7.78 10.76 -0.58
CA MET A 59 6.76 10.29 -1.51
C MET A 59 5.89 11.43 -2.05
N SER A 60 5.71 11.43 -3.37
CA SER A 60 4.72 12.26 -4.05
C SER A 60 3.28 11.84 -3.72
N ALA A 61 2.33 12.73 -3.95
CA ALA A 61 0.90 12.42 -3.77
C ALA A 61 0.43 11.26 -4.68
N ALA A 62 0.99 11.15 -5.89
CA ALA A 62 0.68 10.08 -6.83
C ALA A 62 1.14 8.71 -6.27
N GLU A 63 2.33 8.65 -5.70
CA GLU A 63 2.87 7.41 -5.11
C GLU A 63 2.10 7.00 -3.87
N LYS A 64 1.72 7.96 -3.00
CA LYS A 64 0.82 7.70 -1.87
C LYS A 64 -0.51 7.10 -2.35
N SER A 65 -1.04 7.60 -3.46
CA SER A 65 -2.26 7.09 -4.09
C SER A 65 -2.07 5.66 -4.64
N LEU A 66 -0.91 5.35 -5.21
CA LEU A 66 -0.58 4.01 -5.72
C LEU A 66 -0.42 3.01 -4.57
N ILE A 67 0.30 3.35 -3.50
CA ILE A 67 0.45 2.48 -2.32
C ILE A 67 -0.91 2.10 -1.73
N ARG A 68 -1.86 3.03 -1.66
CA ARG A 68 -3.23 2.70 -1.21
C ARG A 68 -3.90 1.64 -2.09
N ARG A 69 -3.68 1.66 -3.41
CA ARG A 69 -4.21 0.64 -4.32
C ARG A 69 -3.48 -0.68 -4.15
N VAL A 70 -2.16 -0.65 -3.99
CA VAL A 70 -1.33 -1.82 -3.67
C VAL A 70 -1.86 -2.52 -2.42
N ALA A 71 -2.15 -1.78 -1.35
CA ALA A 71 -2.71 -2.35 -0.12
C ALA A 71 -4.08 -3.00 -0.32
N VAL A 72 -4.98 -2.36 -1.09
CA VAL A 72 -6.27 -2.96 -1.44
C VAL A 72 -6.09 -4.25 -2.24
N LEU A 73 -5.28 -4.23 -3.30
CA LEU A 73 -5.07 -5.42 -4.14
C LEU A 73 -4.41 -6.56 -3.36
N THR A 74 -3.49 -6.25 -2.45
CA THR A 74 -2.86 -7.25 -1.57
C THR A 74 -3.89 -7.97 -0.72
N ILE A 75 -4.77 -7.23 -0.03
CA ILE A 75 -5.80 -7.83 0.83
C ILE A 75 -6.83 -8.62 0.01
N GLU A 76 -7.20 -8.14 -1.18
CA GLU A 76 -8.11 -8.90 -2.03
C GLU A 76 -7.48 -10.20 -2.55
N LEU A 77 -6.17 -10.22 -2.81
CA LEU A 77 -5.43 -11.46 -3.11
C LEU A 77 -5.37 -12.39 -1.90
N GLU A 78 -5.08 -11.88 -0.70
CA GLU A 78 -5.09 -12.66 0.56
C GLU A 78 -6.46 -13.33 0.78
N LYS A 79 -7.56 -12.60 0.54
CA LYS A 79 -8.92 -13.15 0.63
C LYS A 79 -9.19 -14.23 -0.40
N LEU A 80 -8.67 -14.08 -1.63
CA LEU A 80 -8.77 -15.11 -2.66
C LEU A 80 -7.96 -16.36 -2.27
N GLU A 81 -6.78 -16.18 -1.68
CA GLU A 81 -5.93 -17.26 -1.15
C GLU A 81 -6.62 -18.05 -0.04
N THR A 82 -7.25 -17.36 0.92
CA THR A 82 -8.10 -18.03 1.92
C THR A 82 -9.19 -18.85 1.26
N ARG A 83 -9.86 -18.27 0.25
CA ARG A 83 -10.92 -19.00 -0.46
C ARG A 83 -10.42 -20.23 -1.20
N PHE A 84 -9.25 -20.16 -1.87
CA PHE A 84 -8.64 -21.32 -2.50
C PHE A 84 -8.26 -22.41 -1.49
N ALA A 85 -7.88 -22.03 -0.27
CA ALA A 85 -7.52 -22.97 0.79
C ALA A 85 -8.75 -23.64 1.44
N GLU A 86 -9.88 -22.93 1.51
CA GLU A 86 -11.11 -23.42 2.14
C GLU A 86 -12.01 -24.23 1.18
N ASP A 87 -11.95 -23.96 -0.12
CA ASP A 87 -12.86 -24.51 -1.11
C ASP A 87 -12.11 -25.09 -2.32
N GLU A 88 -12.04 -26.41 -2.39
CA GLU A 88 -11.42 -27.15 -3.49
C GLU A 88 -12.21 -27.02 -4.83
N THR A 89 -13.44 -26.50 -4.78
CA THR A 89 -14.29 -26.29 -5.96
C THR A 89 -14.12 -24.91 -6.59
N VAL A 90 -13.20 -24.08 -6.07
CA VAL A 90 -12.91 -22.77 -6.64
C VAL A 90 -12.41 -22.94 -8.08
N GLY A 91 -13.28 -22.61 -9.03
CA GLY A 91 -13.04 -22.84 -10.45
C GLY A 91 -12.09 -21.84 -11.12
N GLU A 92 -11.80 -22.13 -12.38
CA GLU A 92 -10.87 -21.41 -13.26
C GLU A 92 -11.09 -19.89 -13.31
N ARG A 93 -12.35 -19.44 -13.21
CA ARG A 93 -12.69 -18.01 -13.23
C ARG A 93 -12.09 -17.24 -12.04
N THR A 94 -12.06 -17.85 -10.86
CA THR A 94 -11.48 -17.21 -9.68
C THR A 94 -9.96 -17.22 -9.76
N LEU A 95 -9.37 -18.29 -10.31
CA LEU A 95 -7.94 -18.35 -10.62
C LEU A 95 -7.52 -17.28 -11.65
N ASP A 96 -8.31 -17.07 -12.71
CA ASP A 96 -8.08 -15.99 -13.68
C ASP A 96 -8.18 -14.60 -13.03
N LEU A 97 -9.16 -14.37 -12.15
CA LEU A 97 -9.25 -13.14 -11.38
C LEU A 97 -8.01 -12.91 -10.50
N TYR A 98 -7.56 -13.95 -9.79
CA TYR A 98 -6.35 -13.92 -8.98
C TYR A 98 -5.13 -13.53 -9.83
N ASN A 99 -4.90 -14.23 -10.94
CA ASN A 99 -3.78 -13.99 -11.85
C ASN A 99 -3.77 -12.56 -12.41
N ARG A 100 -4.93 -12.04 -12.84
CA ARG A 100 -5.04 -10.66 -13.34
C ARG A 100 -4.76 -9.64 -12.24
N THR A 101 -5.27 -9.88 -11.04
CA THR A 101 -5.10 -9.01 -9.87
C THR A 101 -3.63 -8.99 -9.43
N ALA A 102 -2.98 -10.15 -9.35
CA ALA A 102 -1.58 -10.29 -9.04
C ALA A 102 -0.69 -9.60 -10.10
N GLY A 103 -1.00 -9.78 -11.39
CA GLY A 103 -0.29 -9.08 -12.48
C GLY A 103 -0.45 -7.56 -12.42
N ASN A 104 -1.63 -7.06 -12.04
CA ASN A 104 -1.85 -5.63 -11.80
C ASN A 104 -1.06 -5.12 -10.59
N LEU A 105 -1.04 -5.88 -9.49
CA LEU A 105 -0.25 -5.56 -8.31
C LEU A 105 1.24 -5.42 -8.65
N GLY A 106 1.81 -6.38 -9.37
CA GLY A 106 3.21 -6.33 -9.81
C GLY A 106 3.52 -5.06 -10.62
N ARG A 107 2.66 -4.69 -11.57
CA ARG A 107 2.82 -3.45 -12.35
C ARG A 107 2.74 -2.18 -11.50
N LEU A 108 1.95 -2.17 -10.43
CA LEU A 108 1.90 -1.02 -9.50
C LEU A 108 3.18 -0.93 -8.66
N LEU A 109 3.68 -2.05 -8.17
CA LEU A 109 4.94 -2.12 -7.40
C LEU A 109 6.14 -1.70 -8.26
N ASP A 110 6.20 -2.15 -9.52
CA ASP A 110 7.25 -1.73 -10.46
C ASP A 110 7.23 -0.22 -10.70
N ARG A 111 6.05 0.38 -10.85
CA ARG A 111 5.89 1.84 -10.99
C ARG A 111 6.33 2.62 -9.75
N LEU A 112 6.24 2.01 -8.57
CA LEU A 112 6.74 2.60 -7.32
C LEU A 112 8.26 2.43 -7.17
N GLY A 113 8.93 1.74 -8.10
CA GLY A 113 10.34 1.40 -7.99
C GLY A 113 10.64 0.30 -6.97
N LEU A 114 9.60 -0.32 -6.41
CA LEU A 114 9.71 -1.43 -5.45
C LEU A 114 9.98 -2.71 -6.23
N LYS A 115 11.26 -2.95 -6.53
CA LYS A 115 11.71 -4.13 -7.27
C LYS A 115 12.04 -5.26 -6.32
N ARG A 116 11.77 -6.49 -6.77
CA ARG A 116 12.28 -7.71 -6.13
C ARG A 116 13.80 -7.57 -5.96
N LYS A 117 14.28 -7.58 -4.71
CA LYS A 117 15.71 -7.73 -4.43
C LYS A 117 16.09 -9.18 -4.75
N ALA A 118 16.95 -9.37 -5.75
CA ALA A 118 17.47 -10.70 -6.06
C ALA A 118 18.18 -11.24 -4.82
N LYS A 119 17.68 -12.35 -4.27
CA LYS A 119 18.41 -13.07 -3.23
C LYS A 119 19.69 -13.59 -3.87
N PRO A 120 20.87 -13.39 -3.27
CA PRO A 120 22.10 -13.94 -3.83
C PRO A 120 21.94 -15.44 -4.03
N ALA A 121 22.45 -15.96 -5.15
CA ALA A 121 22.41 -17.38 -5.45
C ALA A 121 23.04 -18.15 -4.29
N ARG A 122 22.38 -19.22 -3.84
CA ARG A 122 22.88 -20.05 -2.73
C ARG A 122 24.11 -20.79 -3.23
N THR A 123 25.30 -20.37 -2.80
CA THR A 123 26.53 -21.10 -3.10
C THR A 123 26.62 -22.36 -2.26
N ILE A 124 27.35 -23.35 -2.75
CA ILE A 124 27.63 -24.59 -2.02
C ILE A 124 28.38 -24.26 -0.73
N GLU A 125 29.33 -23.31 -0.74
CA GLU A 125 30.03 -22.91 0.49
C GLU A 125 29.08 -22.27 1.50
N GLY A 126 28.15 -21.42 1.05
CA GLY A 126 27.14 -20.81 1.91
C GLY A 126 26.20 -21.84 2.54
N HIS A 127 25.86 -22.92 1.82
CA HIS A 127 25.10 -24.04 2.37
C HIS A 127 25.88 -24.79 3.45
N ILE A 128 27.16 -25.09 3.21
CA ILE A 128 28.02 -25.80 4.15
C ILE A 128 28.24 -24.97 5.43
N ALA A 129 28.50 -23.66 5.29
CA ALA A 129 28.69 -22.75 6.41
C ALA A 129 27.44 -22.65 7.31
N ALA A 130 26.25 -22.55 6.70
CA ALA A 130 24.99 -22.51 7.44
C ALA A 130 24.73 -23.82 8.21
N LYS A 131 25.03 -24.98 7.58
CA LYS A 131 24.86 -26.30 8.20
C LYS A 131 25.81 -26.50 9.38
N ARG A 132 27.06 -26.03 9.29
CA ARG A 132 28.02 -26.05 10.41
C ARG A 132 27.55 -25.19 11.58
N LYS A 133 26.98 -24.02 11.30
CA LYS A 133 26.45 -23.11 12.34
C LYS A 133 25.24 -23.71 13.07
N GLN A 134 24.39 -24.46 12.38
CA GLN A 134 23.27 -25.20 12.99
C GLN A 134 23.71 -26.40 13.83
N ALA A 135 24.81 -27.08 13.48
CA ALA A 135 25.33 -28.21 14.25
C ALA A 135 26.11 -27.79 15.51
N ALA A 136 26.50 -26.52 15.60
CA ALA A 136 27.20 -25.92 16.73
C ALA A 136 26.27 -25.17 17.71
N ALA A 137 24.97 -25.16 17.44
CA ALA A 137 23.91 -24.59 18.28
C ALA A 137 23.12 -25.72 18.93
#